data_AF-A0A818EFF2-F1
#
_entry.id   AF-A0A818EFF2-F1
#
_cell.length_a   1.000
_cell.length_b   1.000
_cell.length_c   1.000
_cell.angle_alpha   90.00
_cell.angle_beta   90.00
_cell.angle_gamma   90.00
#
_symmetry.space_group_name_H-M   'P 1'
#
loop_
_entity.id
_entity.type
_entity.pdbx_description
1 polymer ?
#
loop_
_entity_poly.entity_id
_entity_poly.type
_entity_poly.pdbx_seq_one_letter_code
_entity_poly.pdbx_strand_id
1 'polypeptide(L)'
;KTLEHVYQYFSTSVKDTNVLEDLQQSSELPKNVHIQLDAVRFTPETSSFFNELDAFPKRSTKVIDLWYKKKYASYPKNEEDPFKDNIY
;
A
#
# COMPACT_ATOMS: atom_id res chain seq x y z
N LYS A 1 -22.16 25.34 25.36
CA LYS A 1 -22.31 24.84 23.98
C LYS A 1 -23.55 25.48 23.38
N THR A 2 -23.44 26.20 22.26
CA THR A 2 -24.52 26.96 21.62
C THR A 2 -25.03 26.26 20.37
N LEU A 3 -26.25 26.59 19.93
CA LEU A 3 -26.85 26.07 18.70
C LEU A 3 -25.99 26.34 17.45
N GLU A 4 -25.27 27.46 17.45
CA GLU A 4 -24.28 27.83 16.43
C GLU A 4 -23.26 26.72 16.16
N HIS A 5 -22.75 26.08 17.22
CA HIS A 5 -21.76 25.01 17.08
C HIS A 5 -22.34 23.77 16.40
N VAL A 6 -23.62 23.48 16.67
CA VAL A 6 -24.32 22.33 16.06
C VAL A 6 -24.54 22.61 14.57
N TYR A 7 -24.99 23.82 14.24
CA TYR A 7 -25.14 24.25 12.86
C TYR A 7 -23.82 24.16 12.09
N GLN A 8 -22.75 24.75 12.64
CA GLN A 8 -21.43 24.73 12.01
C GLN A 8 -20.89 23.31 11.79
N TYR A 9 -21.07 22.42 12.77
CA TYR A 9 -20.65 21.03 12.68
C TYR A 9 -21.33 20.30 11.51
N PHE A 10 -22.66 20.42 11.39
CA PHE A 10 -23.40 19.74 10.33
C PHE A 10 -23.31 20.43 8.96
N SER A 11 -22.90 21.71 8.91
CA SER A 11 -22.61 22.41 7.66
C SER A 11 -21.22 22.12 7.09
N THR A 12 -20.33 21.51 7.87
CA THR A 12 -18.97 21.19 7.40
C THR A 12 -19.02 19.97 6.48
N SER A 13 -18.60 20.15 5.22
CA SER A 13 -18.54 19.07 4.24
C SER A 13 -17.47 18.05 4.64
N VAL A 14 -17.86 16.77 4.66
CA VAL A 14 -16.96 15.65 4.84
C VAL A 14 -16.51 15.16 3.47
N LYS A 15 -15.22 14.86 3.34
CA LYS A 15 -14.66 14.20 2.16
C LYS A 15 -14.43 12.73 2.45
N ASP A 16 -14.73 11.89 1.47
CA ASP A 16 -14.52 10.44 1.54
C ASP A 16 -13.15 10.01 0.98
N THR A 17 -12.38 10.96 0.43
CA THR A 17 -11.08 10.72 -0.19
C THR A 17 -9.92 10.83 0.80
N ASN A 18 -8.86 10.07 0.55
CA ASN A 18 -7.60 10.20 1.28
C ASN A 18 -6.74 11.35 0.72
N VAL A 19 -5.83 11.88 1.53
CA VAL A 19 -4.84 12.90 1.15
C VAL A 19 -4.05 12.52 -0.10
N LEU A 20 -3.69 11.23 -0.26
CA LEU A 20 -2.99 10.73 -1.45
C LEU A 20 -3.85 10.79 -2.72
N GLU A 21 -5.14 10.51 -2.59
CA GLU A 21 -6.09 10.56 -3.71
C GLU A 21 -6.35 12.01 -4.13
N ASP A 22 -6.53 12.90 -3.15
CA ASP A 22 -6.64 14.34 -3.37
C ASP A 22 -5.39 14.89 -4.09
N LEU A 23 -4.19 14.47 -3.66
CA LEU A 23 -2.93 14.89 -4.28
C LEU A 23 -2.76 14.37 -5.72
N GLN A 24 -3.17 13.13 -5.99
CA GLN A 24 -3.12 12.55 -7.33
C GLN A 24 -4.03 13.30 -8.32
N GLN A 25 -5.17 13.80 -7.85
CA GLN A 25 -6.11 14.61 -8.64
C GLN A 25 -5.71 16.09 -8.72
N SER A 26 -4.79 16.53 -7.86
CA SER A 26 -4.36 17.93 -7.78
C SER A 26 -3.55 18.35 -9.00
N SER A 27 -3.66 19.62 -9.37
CA SER A 27 -2.82 20.25 -10.39
C SER A 27 -1.44 20.67 -9.87
N GLU A 28 -1.19 20.48 -8.57
CA GLU A 28 0.06 20.84 -7.89
C GLU A 28 1.17 19.81 -8.14
N LEU A 29 0.81 18.62 -8.65
CA LEU A 29 1.78 17.57 -8.91
C LEU A 29 2.70 17.94 -10.09
N PRO A 30 4.03 17.93 -9.91
CA PRO A 30 4.96 18.15 -11.01
C PRO A 30 4.77 17.15 -12.15
N LYS A 31 4.97 17.58 -13.41
CA LYS A 31 4.74 16.73 -14.61
C LYS A 31 5.57 15.44 -14.64
N ASN A 32 6.68 15.41 -13.90
CA ASN A 32 7.60 14.27 -13.81
C ASN A 32 7.31 13.36 -12.61
N VAL A 33 6.24 13.61 -11.85
CA VAL A 33 5.85 12.82 -10.69
C VAL A 33 4.49 12.19 -10.98
N HIS A 34 4.40 10.87 -10.80
CA HIS A 34 3.16 10.12 -10.90
C HIS A 34 2.93 9.35 -9.61
N ILE A 35 1.75 9.50 -9.01
CA ILE A 35 1.35 8.77 -7.81
C ILE A 35 0.60 7.52 -8.25
N GLN A 36 1.08 6.37 -7.81
CA GLN A 36 0.42 5.08 -8.02
C GLN A 36 -0.29 4.66 -6.72
N LEU A 37 -1.62 4.71 -6.73
CA LEU A 37 -2.43 4.33 -5.57
C LEU A 37 -2.55 2.82 -5.39
N ASP A 38 -2.58 2.09 -6.51
CA ASP A 38 -2.68 0.64 -6.48
C ASP A 38 -1.38 0.03 -5.97
N ALA A 39 -1.50 -0.74 -4.88
CA ALA A 39 -0.41 -1.52 -4.34
C ALA A 39 0.04 -2.59 -5.36
N VAL A 40 1.16 -2.34 -6.03
CA VAL A 40 1.81 -3.31 -6.91
C VAL A 40 2.85 -4.08 -6.11
N ARG A 41 2.82 -5.41 -6.26
CA ARG A 41 3.86 -6.29 -5.72
C ARG A 41 4.94 -6.51 -6.75
N PHE A 42 6.17 -6.30 -6.34
CA PHE A 42 7.34 -6.70 -7.12
C PHE A 42 7.70 -8.13 -6.74
N THR A 43 7.49 -9.07 -7.67
CA THR A 43 8.01 -10.43 -7.61
C THR A 43 9.07 -10.58 -8.69
N PRO A 44 10.05 -11.50 -8.52
CA PRO A 44 11.11 -11.69 -9.52
C PRO A 44 10.55 -11.95 -10.93
N GLU A 45 9.43 -12.66 -11.04
CA GLU A 45 8.78 -12.99 -12.31
C GLU A 45 8.03 -11.80 -12.95
N THR A 46 7.48 -10.89 -12.13
CA THR A 46 6.62 -9.80 -12.61
C THR A 46 7.39 -8.50 -12.81
N SER A 47 8.51 -8.29 -12.11
CA SER A 47 9.26 -7.04 -12.14
C SER A 47 10.51 -7.11 -13.02
N SER A 48 10.33 -6.92 -14.32
CA SER A 48 11.47 -6.68 -15.24
C SER A 48 12.21 -5.37 -14.94
N PHE A 49 11.54 -4.41 -14.29
CA PHE A 49 12.08 -3.07 -14.01
C PHE A 49 13.32 -3.04 -13.12
N PHE A 50 13.48 -4.03 -12.24
CA PHE A 50 14.57 -4.07 -11.26
C PHE A 50 15.56 -5.22 -11.51
N ASN A 51 15.62 -5.79 -12.73
CA ASN A 51 16.49 -6.94 -13.03
C ASN A 51 16.32 -8.08 -12.02
N GLU A 52 15.07 -8.41 -11.67
CA GLU A 52 14.72 -9.46 -10.69
C GLU A 52 15.16 -9.16 -9.24
N LEU A 53 15.73 -7.97 -8.98
CA LEU A 53 16.10 -7.53 -7.63
C LEU A 53 14.85 -7.08 -6.89
N ASP A 54 14.63 -7.72 -5.75
CA ASP A 54 13.60 -7.37 -4.77
C ASP A 54 14.24 -6.58 -3.62
N ALA A 55 13.49 -5.68 -2.99
CA ALA A 55 13.92 -4.90 -1.83
C ALA A 55 14.33 -5.79 -0.64
N PHE A 56 13.84 -7.03 -0.58
CA PHE A 56 14.12 -7.99 0.47
C PHE A 56 14.70 -9.31 -0.07
N PRO A 57 15.94 -9.33 -0.60
CA PRO A 57 16.47 -10.47 -1.35
C PRO A 57 16.56 -11.77 -0.54
N LYS A 58 16.82 -11.71 0.77
CA LYS A 58 17.01 -12.89 1.65
C LYS A 58 15.78 -13.29 2.46
N ARG A 59 14.64 -12.62 2.26
CA ARG A 59 13.43 -12.84 3.06
C ARG A 59 12.31 -13.38 2.19
N SER A 60 11.60 -14.38 2.69
CA SER A 60 10.39 -14.87 2.05
C SER A 60 9.25 -13.88 2.21
N THR A 61 8.49 -13.62 1.14
CA THR A 61 7.30 -12.78 1.22
C THR A 61 6.10 -13.65 1.61
N LYS A 62 5.75 -13.64 2.89
CA LYS A 62 4.64 -14.42 3.43
C LYS A 62 3.38 -13.57 3.55
N VAL A 63 2.26 -14.05 3.01
CA VAL A 63 0.93 -13.45 3.19
C VAL A 63 0.22 -14.20 4.30
N ILE A 64 0.06 -13.55 5.44
CA ILE A 64 -0.53 -14.16 6.64
C ILE A 64 -2.07 -14.09 6.65
N ASP A 65 -2.63 -12.97 6.21
CA ASP A 65 -4.06 -12.70 6.28
C ASP A 65 -4.88 -13.55 5.31
N LEU A 66 -5.96 -14.15 5.81
CA LEU A 66 -6.83 -15.05 5.05
C LEU A 66 -7.45 -14.36 3.82
N TRP A 67 -7.87 -13.11 3.97
CA TRP A 67 -8.46 -12.31 2.89
C TRP A 67 -7.43 -12.05 1.78
N TYR A 68 -6.20 -11.72 2.16
CA TYR A 68 -5.15 -11.37 1.21
C TYR A 68 -4.49 -12.59 0.56
N LYS A 69 -4.53 -13.78 1.17
CA LYS A 69 -4.02 -15.03 0.55
C LYS A 69 -4.68 -15.37 -0.78
N LYS A 70 -5.95 -14.96 -0.99
CA LYS A 70 -6.64 -15.15 -2.28
C LYS A 70 -6.14 -14.19 -3.35
N LYS A 71 -5.80 -12.96 -2.97
CA LYS A 71 -5.38 -11.89 -3.88
C LYS A 71 -3.89 -11.95 -4.19
N TYR A 72 -3.08 -12.34 -3.22
CA TYR A 72 -1.62 -12.30 -3.30
C TYR A 72 -1.02 -13.66 -2.92
N ALA A 73 -0.25 -14.25 -3.83
CA ALA A 73 0.54 -15.43 -3.53
C ALA A 73 1.68 -15.10 -2.55
N SER A 74 1.98 -16.06 -1.67
CA SER A 74 3.25 -16.02 -0.92
C SER A 74 4.38 -16.45 -1.82
N TYR A 75 5.52 -15.78 -1.73
CA TYR A 75 6.71 -16.08 -2.52
C TYR A 75 7.81 -16.57 -1.57
N PRO A 76 7.99 -17.90 -1.41
CA PRO A 76 9.06 -18.46 -0.61
C PRO A 76 10.40 -18.25 -1.33
N LYS A 77 11.44 -17.85 -0.60
CA LYS A 77 12.82 -17.87 -1.09
C LYS A 77 13.52 -19.08 -0.51
N ASN A 78 14.33 -19.76 -1.34
CA ASN A 78 14.96 -21.04 -0.99
C ASN A 78 16.21 -20.90 -0.11
N GLU A 79 16.51 -19.71 0.40
CA GLU A 79 17.54 -19.52 1.43
C GLU A 79 16.92 -19.70 2.81
N GLU A 80 17.67 -20.28 3.75
CA GLU A 80 17.27 -20.49 5.14
C GLU A 80 16.73 -19.19 5.75
N ASP A 81 15.41 -19.01 5.69
CA ASP A 81 14.76 -17.82 6.23
C ASP A 81 15.04 -17.80 7.74
N PRO A 82 15.82 -16.84 8.25
CA PRO A 82 16.20 -16.82 9.66
C PRO A 82 15.00 -16.59 10.59
N PHE A 83 13.81 -16.35 10.04
CA PHE A 83 12.55 -16.18 10.77
C PHE A 83 11.53 -17.29 10.49
N LYS A 84 11.95 -18.42 9.91
CA LYS A 84 11.06 -19.56 9.57
C LYS A 84 10.24 -20.06 10.77
N ASP A 85 10.80 -19.98 11.97
CA ASP A 85 10.22 -20.50 13.20
C ASP A 85 9.44 -19.46 14.03
N ASN A 86 9.46 -18.18 13.64
CA ASN A 86 8.72 -17.14 14.34
C ASN A 86 7.27 -17.08 13.84
N ILE A 87 6.40 -17.82 14.53
CA ILE A 87 4.95 -17.74 14.39
C ILE A 87 4.46 -16.70 15.40
N TYR A 88 4.04 -15.53 14.91
CA TYR A 88 3.11 -14.65 15.64
C TYR A 88 1.68 -15.07 15.29
#